data_AF-A0A1L7WUZ8-F1
#
_entry.id   AF-A0A1L7WUZ8-F1
#
_cell.length_a   1.000
_cell.length_b   1.000
_cell.length_c   1.000
_cell.angle_alpha   90.00
_cell.angle_beta   90.00
_cell.angle_gamma   90.00
#
_symmetry.space_group_name_H-M   'P 1'
#
loop_
_entity.id
_entity.type
_entity.pdbx_description
1 polymer ?
#
loop_
_entity_poly.entity_id
_entity_poly.type
_entity_poly.pdbx_seq_one_letter_code
_entity_poly.pdbx_strand_id
1 'polypeptide(L)'
;MRTRPSILLGRDESDGRFSFRYLTSRPPVKILAGFSIFYLLLIQYYSHANYRDPTSYFFDPTHAYERMYSADRIREADAFIRSAELLTSGPTPSQQPPVMCIGVATVTRRGEQYVRRTIGSLLDGLTHEERHSIYLDILIGHTNRSTHPISGEKWVGTLPNKVLTYEETDFSRIKEWEAGGWYRNKTIFDYTYLLNDCYATGAKYIAMLEDDTLAVEGWYPRALEALRNVEAKMARRIGKKWVFMRLFYAEDLFGWNSENWPTYLFWSFVTWAITSGSLIFARNRSRSLQNFLSNESMLAISGLCIPALVALFFASGRNSIWPLAPGVHEMNKNGCCSQGYIYPREIVAPLLERTDLVTDWLVDMMVEKISDQEGWIRWARAPALLQHIGTTSSKGYGFDNTAGHLWNFGFELYQKSHLGRSHQ
;
A
#
# COMPACT_ATOMS: atom_id res chain seq x y z
N MET A 1 43.59 -72.81 -41.04
CA MET A 1 42.17 -72.94 -41.43
C MET A 1 41.37 -72.02 -40.49
N ARG A 2 40.95 -70.82 -40.91
CA ARG A 2 39.65 -70.49 -41.57
C ARG A 2 38.49 -71.07 -40.74
N THR A 3 37.60 -70.31 -40.09
CA THR A 3 36.82 -69.13 -40.54
C THR A 3 36.11 -68.41 -39.37
N ARG A 4 36.06 -67.06 -39.39
CA ARG A 4 34.87 -66.25 -39.02
C ARG A 4 34.04 -66.01 -40.32
N PRO A 5 32.81 -65.41 -40.36
CA PRO A 5 31.89 -64.91 -39.31
C PRO A 5 30.39 -65.28 -39.55
N SER A 6 29.47 -64.88 -38.68
CA SER A 6 28.12 -64.44 -39.10
C SER A 6 27.48 -63.50 -38.08
N ILE A 7 27.41 -62.23 -38.46
CA ILE A 7 26.54 -61.20 -37.87
C ILE A 7 25.15 -61.45 -38.46
N LEU A 8 24.16 -61.77 -37.62
CA LEU A 8 22.75 -61.75 -38.01
C LEU A 8 22.15 -60.42 -37.54
N LEU A 9 22.08 -59.48 -38.49
CA LEU A 9 21.21 -58.33 -38.45
C LEU A 9 19.77 -58.83 -38.58
N GLY A 10 19.09 -59.03 -37.45
CA GLY A 10 17.64 -59.17 -37.39
C GLY A 10 17.00 -57.80 -37.43
N ARG A 11 16.61 -57.36 -38.62
CA ARG A 11 15.68 -56.26 -38.84
C ARG A 11 14.28 -56.81 -38.61
N ASP A 12 13.63 -56.42 -37.52
CA ASP A 12 12.19 -56.63 -37.34
C ASP A 12 11.49 -55.28 -37.37
N GLU A 13 10.97 -54.96 -38.55
CA GLU A 13 10.01 -53.90 -38.81
C GLU A 13 8.62 -54.39 -38.38
N SER A 14 8.29 -54.30 -37.09
CA SER A 14 6.89 -54.25 -36.64
C SER A 14 6.81 -53.91 -35.15
N ASP A 15 6.64 -52.62 -34.82
CA ASP A 15 5.61 -52.19 -33.85
C ASP A 15 5.74 -50.70 -33.49
N GLY A 16 5.01 -49.85 -34.21
CA GLY A 16 4.72 -48.49 -33.76
C GLY A 16 3.89 -48.43 -32.46
N ARG A 17 3.48 -49.57 -31.90
CA ARG A 17 2.77 -49.68 -30.61
C ARG A 17 3.68 -49.96 -29.41
N PHE A 18 4.95 -50.31 -29.64
CA PHE A 18 5.92 -50.53 -28.55
C PHE A 18 6.45 -49.23 -27.91
N SER A 19 6.13 -48.07 -28.48
CA SER A 19 6.73 -46.79 -28.10
C SER A 19 5.95 -45.99 -27.03
N PHE A 20 4.65 -46.22 -26.79
CA PHE A 20 3.90 -45.32 -25.89
C PHE A 20 3.80 -45.86 -24.46
N ARG A 21 3.36 -47.11 -24.28
CA ARG A 21 3.18 -47.71 -22.94
C ARG A 21 4.49 -47.87 -22.15
N TYR A 22 5.60 -48.13 -22.84
CA TYR A 22 6.93 -48.29 -22.23
C TYR A 22 7.58 -46.95 -21.84
N LEU A 23 7.29 -45.87 -22.58
CA LEU A 23 7.72 -44.52 -22.23
C LEU A 23 6.90 -43.97 -21.04
N THR A 24 5.59 -44.22 -20.99
CA THR A 24 4.71 -43.80 -19.87
C THR A 24 4.96 -44.55 -18.55
N SER A 25 5.66 -45.69 -18.58
CA SER A 25 5.94 -46.48 -17.37
C SER A 25 7.20 -46.01 -16.62
N ARG A 26 8.06 -45.19 -17.25
CA ARG A 26 9.31 -44.69 -16.67
C ARG A 26 9.04 -43.74 -15.49
N PRO A 27 9.73 -43.91 -14.34
CA PRO A 27 9.60 -43.02 -13.19
C PRO A 27 9.68 -41.52 -13.50
N PRO A 28 10.63 -41.00 -14.29
CA PRO A 28 10.69 -39.57 -14.60
C PRO A 28 9.45 -39.06 -15.34
N VAL A 29 8.89 -39.85 -16.27
CA VAL A 29 7.67 -39.46 -17.01
C VAL A 29 6.46 -39.39 -16.07
N LYS A 30 6.33 -40.34 -15.14
CA LYS A 30 5.26 -40.31 -14.12
C LYS A 30 5.41 -39.13 -13.17
N ILE A 31 6.63 -38.82 -12.75
CA ILE A 31 6.93 -37.67 -11.89
C ILE A 31 6.56 -36.37 -12.61
N LEU A 32 6.99 -36.21 -13.86
CA LEU A 32 6.69 -35.01 -14.65
C LEU A 32 5.20 -34.86 -14.94
N ALA A 33 4.50 -35.96 -15.25
CA ALA A 33 3.04 -35.94 -15.45
C ALA A 33 2.30 -35.55 -14.16
N GLY A 34 2.64 -36.18 -13.04
CA GLY A 34 2.06 -35.85 -11.73
C GLY A 34 2.38 -34.41 -11.30
N PHE A 35 3.62 -33.97 -11.50
CA PHE A 35 4.03 -32.59 -11.26
C PHE A 35 3.26 -31.62 -12.14
N SER A 36 3.08 -31.92 -13.42
CA SER A 36 2.34 -31.04 -14.34
C SER A 36 0.90 -30.85 -13.89
N ILE A 37 0.21 -31.92 -13.48
CA ILE A 37 -1.15 -31.84 -12.93
C ILE A 37 -1.15 -30.99 -11.66
N PHE A 38 -0.24 -31.27 -10.72
CA PHE A 38 -0.13 -30.51 -9.47
C PHE A 38 0.18 -29.03 -9.71
N TYR A 39 1.09 -28.73 -10.63
CA TYR A 39 1.51 -27.38 -10.99
C TYR A 39 0.37 -26.60 -11.65
N LEU A 40 -0.42 -27.24 -12.51
CA LEU A 40 -1.63 -26.63 -13.08
C LEU A 40 -2.69 -26.32 -12.02
N LEU A 41 -2.88 -27.23 -11.05
CA LEU A 41 -3.76 -26.97 -9.90
C LEU A 41 -3.25 -25.79 -9.05
N LEU A 42 -1.94 -25.68 -8.84
CA LEU A 42 -1.36 -24.53 -8.14
C LEU A 42 -1.56 -23.24 -8.92
N ILE A 43 -1.34 -23.23 -10.24
CA ILE A 43 -1.61 -22.07 -11.10
C ILE A 43 -3.08 -21.65 -10.96
N GLN A 44 -4.01 -22.61 -11.06
CA GLN A 44 -5.44 -22.32 -10.93
C GLN A 44 -5.75 -21.75 -9.54
N TYR A 45 -5.20 -22.34 -8.47
CA TYR A 45 -5.38 -21.85 -7.12
C TYR A 45 -4.85 -20.41 -6.96
N TYR A 46 -3.60 -20.13 -7.36
CA TYR A 46 -3.02 -18.80 -7.24
C TYR A 46 -3.70 -17.77 -8.14
N SER A 47 -4.22 -18.17 -9.30
CA SER A 47 -5.03 -17.28 -10.13
C SER A 47 -6.29 -16.81 -9.42
N HIS A 48 -6.90 -17.66 -8.59
CA HIS A 48 -8.09 -17.31 -7.81
C HIS A 48 -7.75 -16.62 -6.48
N ALA A 49 -6.63 -16.97 -5.85
CA ALA A 49 -6.26 -16.43 -4.54
C ALA A 49 -5.57 -15.05 -4.65
N ASN A 50 -4.77 -14.84 -5.70
CA ASN A 50 -3.82 -13.72 -5.76
C ASN A 50 -4.18 -12.69 -6.86
N TYR A 51 -5.41 -12.71 -7.37
CA TYR A 51 -5.84 -11.75 -8.41
C TYR A 51 -5.86 -10.30 -7.94
N ARG A 52 -5.93 -10.06 -6.62
CA ARG A 52 -5.90 -8.72 -6.01
C ARG A 52 -4.49 -8.24 -5.65
N ASP A 53 -3.47 -9.08 -5.78
CA ASP A 53 -2.10 -8.68 -5.45
C ASP A 53 -1.45 -7.99 -6.64
N PRO A 54 -1.17 -6.68 -6.58
CA PRO A 54 -0.58 -5.93 -7.70
C PRO A 54 0.85 -6.38 -8.06
N THR A 55 1.47 -7.19 -7.20
CA THR A 55 2.82 -7.73 -7.40
C THR A 55 2.81 -9.14 -7.99
N SER A 56 1.62 -9.71 -8.21
CA SER A 56 1.39 -11.05 -8.74
C SER A 56 1.25 -11.02 -10.26
N TYR A 57 1.77 -12.05 -10.94
CA TYR A 57 1.49 -12.31 -12.36
C TYR A 57 0.00 -12.56 -12.61
N PHE A 58 -0.72 -13.04 -11.60
CA PHE A 58 -2.14 -13.32 -11.67
C PHE A 58 -3.03 -12.10 -11.40
N PHE A 59 -2.44 -10.91 -11.21
CA PHE A 59 -3.18 -9.69 -10.96
C PHE A 59 -4.20 -9.42 -12.07
N ASP A 60 -5.47 -9.27 -11.68
CA ASP A 60 -6.55 -8.94 -12.60
C ASP A 60 -7.11 -7.56 -12.27
N PRO A 61 -6.71 -6.50 -12.99
CA PRO A 61 -7.18 -5.15 -12.71
C PRO A 61 -8.70 -4.99 -12.88
N THR A 62 -9.37 -5.89 -13.62
CA THR A 62 -10.83 -5.78 -13.80
C THR A 62 -11.59 -6.11 -12.52
N HIS A 63 -11.07 -7.02 -11.70
CA HIS A 63 -11.68 -7.45 -10.43
C HIS A 63 -10.93 -6.93 -9.19
N ALA A 64 -9.64 -6.61 -9.31
CA ALA A 64 -8.81 -6.19 -8.17
C ALA A 64 -9.18 -4.81 -7.63
N TYR A 65 -9.62 -3.91 -8.51
CA TYR A 65 -10.06 -2.56 -8.14
C TYR A 65 -11.55 -2.47 -7.76
N GLU A 66 -12.24 -3.61 -7.60
CA GLU A 66 -13.60 -3.63 -7.10
C GLU A 66 -13.69 -3.00 -5.70
N ARG A 67 -14.56 -2.01 -5.56
CA ARG A 67 -14.81 -1.33 -4.29
C ARG A 67 -15.81 -2.12 -3.47
N MET A 68 -15.33 -2.86 -2.48
CA MET A 68 -16.15 -3.63 -1.56
C MET A 68 -16.41 -2.83 -0.29
N TYR A 69 -15.35 -2.56 0.48
CA TYR A 69 -15.41 -1.80 1.73
C TYR A 69 -15.48 -0.30 1.47
N SER A 70 -14.72 0.21 0.48
CA SER A 70 -14.73 1.64 0.16
C SER A 70 -16.10 2.12 -0.31
N ALA A 71 -16.85 1.31 -1.04
CA ALA A 71 -18.19 1.69 -1.49
C ALA A 71 -19.14 1.94 -0.31
N ASP A 72 -19.03 1.14 0.73
CA ASP A 72 -19.79 1.30 1.97
C ASP A 72 -19.37 2.54 2.75
N ARG A 73 -18.06 2.72 2.96
CA ARG A 73 -17.52 3.90 3.63
C ARG A 73 -17.86 5.21 2.92
N ILE A 74 -17.91 5.21 1.58
CA ILE A 74 -18.37 6.36 0.79
C ILE A 74 -19.83 6.69 1.13
N ARG A 75 -20.72 5.68 1.17
CA ARG A 75 -22.14 5.90 1.50
C ARG A 75 -22.33 6.47 2.91
N GLU A 76 -21.56 5.97 3.86
CA GLU A 76 -21.56 6.41 5.26
C GLU A 76 -21.05 7.85 5.40
N ALA A 77 -19.92 8.17 4.76
CA ALA A 77 -19.39 9.53 4.71
C ALA A 77 -20.38 10.52 4.07
N ASP A 78 -21.00 10.15 2.95
CA ASP A 78 -22.01 10.97 2.29
C ASP A 78 -23.26 11.16 3.18
N ALA A 79 -23.66 10.14 3.94
CA ALA A 79 -24.78 10.23 4.88
C ALA A 79 -24.45 11.15 6.07
N PHE A 80 -23.23 11.08 6.60
CA PHE A 80 -22.75 11.96 7.66
C PHE A 80 -22.74 13.42 7.23
N ILE A 81 -22.22 13.75 6.04
CA ILE A 81 -22.20 15.13 5.55
C ILE A 81 -23.63 15.68 5.41
N ARG A 82 -24.56 14.87 4.88
CA ARG A 82 -25.97 15.27 4.77
C ARG A 82 -26.61 15.54 6.14
N SER A 83 -26.30 14.75 7.17
CA SER A 83 -26.83 15.00 8.52
C SER A 83 -26.18 16.22 9.18
N ALA A 84 -24.90 16.48 8.89
CA ALA A 84 -24.16 17.64 9.38
C ALA A 84 -24.71 18.97 8.85
N GLU A 85 -25.39 18.99 7.70
CA GLU A 85 -26.10 20.18 7.20
C GLU A 85 -27.21 20.65 8.16
N LEU A 86 -27.69 19.80 9.07
CA LEU A 86 -28.68 20.18 10.08
C LEU A 86 -28.06 20.89 11.29
N LEU A 87 -26.74 20.79 11.48
CA LEU A 87 -26.04 21.43 12.60
C LEU A 87 -26.18 22.95 12.51
N THR A 88 -26.36 23.60 13.65
CA THR A 88 -26.53 25.06 13.76
C THR A 88 -25.32 25.76 14.34
N SER A 89 -24.42 25.02 15.00
CA SER A 89 -23.22 25.54 15.64
C SER A 89 -22.00 24.69 15.30
N GLY A 90 -20.84 25.34 15.26
CA GLY A 90 -19.55 24.69 15.09
C GLY A 90 -19.09 23.91 16.34
N PRO A 91 -17.92 23.25 16.26
CA PRO A 91 -17.31 22.59 17.41
C PRO A 91 -17.00 23.60 18.51
N THR A 92 -17.27 23.22 19.77
CA THR A 92 -16.95 24.06 20.93
C THR A 92 -15.44 24.21 21.07
N PRO A 93 -14.92 25.44 21.28
CA PRO A 93 -13.51 25.66 21.56
C PRO A 93 -13.07 24.90 22.83
N SER A 94 -12.00 24.10 22.72
CA SER A 94 -11.35 23.49 23.88
C SER A 94 -10.32 24.46 24.47
N GLN A 95 -10.24 24.50 25.81
CA GLN A 95 -9.18 25.24 26.51
C GLN A 95 -7.84 24.47 26.54
N GLN A 96 -7.88 23.17 26.30
CA GLN A 96 -6.68 22.32 26.27
C GLN A 96 -6.22 22.10 24.82
N PRO A 97 -4.91 21.99 24.59
CA PRO A 97 -4.39 21.61 23.28
C PRO A 97 -5.02 20.29 22.82
N PRO A 98 -5.40 20.17 21.53
CA PRO A 98 -5.95 18.94 20.99
C PRO A 98 -4.90 17.81 21.03
N VAL A 99 -5.34 16.56 21.05
CA VAL A 99 -4.42 15.42 20.89
C VAL A 99 -3.88 15.40 19.46
N MET A 100 -4.74 15.67 18.47
CA MET A 100 -4.38 15.66 17.06
C MET A 100 -4.95 16.88 16.33
N CYS A 101 -4.11 17.58 15.58
CA CYS A 101 -4.57 18.51 14.55
C CYS A 101 -4.64 17.76 13.20
N ILE A 102 -5.77 17.82 12.51
CA ILE A 102 -5.97 17.24 11.19
C ILE A 102 -6.02 18.38 10.18
N GLY A 103 -4.99 18.49 9.36
CA GLY A 103 -4.93 19.41 8.24
C GLY A 103 -5.36 18.72 6.94
N VAL A 104 -6.39 19.26 6.29
CA VAL A 104 -6.81 18.86 4.93
C VAL A 104 -6.71 20.05 3.99
N ALA A 105 -5.85 19.96 2.96
CA ALA A 105 -5.76 20.97 1.93
C ALA A 105 -6.60 20.56 0.72
N THR A 106 -7.46 21.47 0.23
CA THR A 106 -8.37 21.22 -0.89
C THR A 106 -8.25 22.31 -1.95
N VAL A 107 -8.30 21.90 -3.22
CA VAL A 107 -8.30 22.79 -4.39
C VAL A 107 -9.42 22.39 -5.34
N THR A 108 -9.80 23.30 -6.24
CA THR A 108 -10.90 23.06 -7.18
C THR A 108 -10.46 22.03 -8.21
N ARG A 109 -11.09 20.85 -8.19
CA ARG A 109 -10.87 19.81 -9.20
C ARG A 109 -11.86 19.91 -10.36
N ARG A 110 -11.47 19.40 -11.53
CA ARG A 110 -12.39 19.23 -12.67
C ARG A 110 -13.24 17.99 -12.43
N GLY A 111 -14.46 18.18 -11.94
CA GLY A 111 -15.41 17.10 -11.64
C GLY A 111 -15.70 16.99 -10.15
N GLU A 112 -15.59 15.77 -9.62
CA GLU A 112 -15.97 15.48 -8.24
C GLU A 112 -15.02 16.15 -7.23
N GLN A 113 -15.60 16.77 -6.20
CA GLN A 113 -14.86 17.29 -5.06
C GLN A 113 -14.87 16.23 -3.96
N TYR A 114 -13.73 15.55 -3.76
CA TYR A 114 -13.64 14.42 -2.83
C TYR A 114 -13.63 14.84 -1.36
N VAL A 115 -13.27 16.10 -1.07
CA VAL A 115 -13.10 16.62 0.29
C VAL A 115 -14.32 16.37 1.18
N ARG A 116 -15.55 16.42 0.63
CA ARG A 116 -16.77 16.09 1.36
C ARG A 116 -16.70 14.68 1.96
N ARG A 117 -16.32 13.69 1.15
CA ARG A 117 -16.17 12.30 1.56
C ARG A 117 -15.00 12.10 2.51
N THR A 118 -13.89 12.81 2.29
CA THR A 118 -12.76 12.78 3.21
C THR A 118 -13.17 13.24 4.60
N ILE A 119 -13.74 14.46 4.72
CA ILE A 119 -14.21 15.00 6.00
C ILE A 119 -15.29 14.12 6.62
N GLY A 120 -16.27 13.67 5.81
CA GLY A 120 -17.32 12.77 6.28
C GLY A 120 -16.74 11.48 6.86
N SER A 121 -15.81 10.83 6.16
CA SER A 121 -15.22 9.57 6.61
C SER A 121 -14.31 9.70 7.84
N LEU A 122 -13.68 10.87 8.02
CA LEU A 122 -12.82 11.17 9.16
C LEU A 122 -13.63 11.39 10.44
N LEU A 123 -14.81 11.98 10.34
CA LEU A 123 -15.64 12.38 11.47
C LEU A 123 -16.75 11.38 11.80
N ASP A 124 -17.22 10.62 10.81
CA ASP A 124 -18.23 9.60 10.98
C ASP A 124 -17.77 8.51 11.97
N GLY A 125 -18.65 8.17 12.90
CA GLY A 125 -18.40 7.16 13.94
C GLY A 125 -17.51 7.62 15.11
N LEU A 126 -17.00 8.86 15.11
CA LEU A 126 -16.27 9.37 16.28
C LEU A 126 -17.20 9.58 17.47
N THR A 127 -16.74 9.17 18.65
CA THR A 127 -17.38 9.56 19.91
C THR A 127 -17.24 11.06 20.17
N HIS A 128 -18.04 11.58 21.09
CA HIS A 128 -17.96 12.98 21.50
C HIS A 128 -16.55 13.33 22.03
N GLU A 129 -15.94 12.45 22.82
CA GLU A 129 -14.60 12.63 23.38
C GLU A 129 -13.52 12.63 22.29
N GLU A 130 -13.59 11.69 21.36
CA GLU A 130 -12.66 11.63 20.22
C GLU A 130 -12.77 12.89 19.36
N ARG A 131 -13.99 13.33 19.02
CA ARG A 131 -14.20 14.57 18.27
C ARG A 131 -13.65 15.79 19.00
N HIS A 132 -13.80 15.88 20.32
CA HIS A 132 -13.26 16.99 21.13
C HIS A 132 -11.73 16.98 21.21
N SER A 133 -11.10 15.81 21.06
CA SER A 133 -9.64 15.69 21.04
C SER A 133 -9.00 16.06 19.70
N ILE A 134 -9.81 16.35 18.67
CA ILE A 134 -9.38 16.67 17.31
C ILE A 134 -9.59 18.16 17.01
N TYR A 135 -8.56 18.80 16.46
CA TYR A 135 -8.68 20.08 15.80
C TYR A 135 -8.64 19.89 14.28
N LEU A 136 -9.78 20.09 13.61
CA LEU A 136 -9.87 19.95 12.16
C LEU A 136 -9.65 21.31 11.50
N ASP A 137 -8.57 21.41 10.72
CA ASP A 137 -8.23 22.59 9.93
C ASP A 137 -8.28 22.29 8.43
N ILE A 138 -9.04 23.10 7.69
CA ILE A 138 -9.23 22.94 6.25
C ILE A 138 -8.66 24.14 5.53
N LEU A 139 -7.60 23.92 4.74
CA LEU A 139 -7.08 24.93 3.83
C LEU A 139 -7.84 24.88 2.51
N ILE A 140 -8.60 25.93 2.22
CA ILE A 140 -9.12 26.17 0.86
C ILE A 140 -8.00 26.86 0.09
N GLY A 141 -7.28 26.08 -0.72
CA GLY A 141 -6.06 26.50 -1.39
C GLY A 141 -6.31 27.39 -2.61
N HIS A 142 -7.05 28.49 -2.44
CA HIS A 142 -7.28 29.51 -3.46
C HIS A 142 -7.21 30.90 -2.89
N THR A 143 -6.59 31.82 -3.61
CA THR A 143 -6.60 33.25 -3.25
C THR A 143 -8.02 33.83 -3.21
N ASN A 144 -8.91 33.37 -4.09
CA ASN A 144 -10.34 33.65 -4.03
C ASN A 144 -11.12 32.40 -3.61
N ARG A 145 -11.53 32.35 -2.33
CA ARG A 145 -12.24 31.18 -1.76
C ARG A 145 -13.56 30.87 -2.45
N SER A 146 -14.29 31.88 -2.93
CA SER A 146 -15.61 31.68 -3.56
C SER A 146 -15.54 30.87 -4.85
N THR A 147 -14.34 30.66 -5.40
CA THR A 147 -14.12 29.79 -6.57
C THR A 147 -14.14 28.29 -6.24
N HIS A 148 -13.97 27.92 -4.96
CA HIS A 148 -14.05 26.53 -4.54
C HIS A 148 -15.51 26.11 -4.34
N PRO A 149 -15.99 25.01 -4.94
CA PRO A 149 -17.40 24.60 -4.85
C PRO A 149 -17.92 24.43 -3.42
N ILE A 150 -17.07 23.97 -2.50
CA ILE A 150 -17.45 23.77 -1.10
C ILE A 150 -17.64 25.05 -0.29
N SER A 151 -17.15 26.21 -0.75
CA SER A 151 -17.17 27.43 0.06
C SER A 151 -18.58 27.91 0.42
N GLY A 152 -19.60 27.51 -0.35
CA GLY A 152 -21.00 27.82 -0.07
C GLY A 152 -21.72 26.77 0.78
N GLU A 153 -21.06 25.70 1.17
CA GLU A 153 -21.70 24.57 1.85
C GLU A 153 -21.76 24.77 3.36
N LYS A 154 -22.90 24.42 3.95
CA LYS A 154 -23.15 24.66 5.36
C LYS A 154 -22.18 23.89 6.28
N TRP A 155 -21.81 22.67 5.92
CA TRP A 155 -20.91 21.85 6.72
C TRP A 155 -19.50 22.46 6.86
N VAL A 156 -19.07 23.30 5.91
CA VAL A 156 -17.77 23.99 5.98
C VAL A 156 -17.73 25.00 7.13
N GLY A 157 -18.88 25.57 7.50
CA GLY A 157 -19.00 26.47 8.65
C GLY A 157 -19.26 25.77 9.99
N THR A 158 -19.56 24.47 9.99
CA THR A 158 -20.01 23.77 11.22
C THR A 158 -19.16 22.58 11.63
N LEU A 159 -18.48 21.90 10.70
CA LEU A 159 -17.66 20.73 11.02
C LEU A 159 -16.22 21.07 11.41
N PRO A 160 -15.46 21.88 10.64
CA PRO A 160 -14.08 22.18 10.98
C PRO A 160 -13.98 23.14 12.17
N ASN A 161 -12.85 23.06 12.88
CA ASN A 161 -12.49 24.04 13.90
C ASN A 161 -11.99 25.34 13.25
N LYS A 162 -11.32 25.21 12.10
CA LYS A 162 -10.84 26.35 11.31
C LYS A 162 -10.93 26.06 9.82
N VAL A 163 -11.28 27.08 9.06
CA VAL A 163 -11.13 27.08 7.61
C VAL A 163 -10.05 28.10 7.29
N LEU A 164 -8.84 27.63 7.07
CA LEU A 164 -7.64 28.45 6.86
C LEU A 164 -7.69 29.22 5.53
N THR A 165 -7.14 30.44 5.56
CA THR A 165 -6.91 31.33 4.43
C THR A 165 -5.46 31.75 4.41
N TYR A 166 -4.93 32.07 3.24
CA TYR A 166 -3.59 32.67 3.16
C TYR A 166 -3.55 34.06 3.80
N GLU A 167 -2.36 34.47 4.21
CA GLU A 167 -2.08 35.85 4.60
C GLU A 167 -2.03 36.76 3.36
N GLU A 168 -2.44 38.02 3.51
CA GLU A 168 -2.45 38.99 2.41
C GLU A 168 -1.05 39.18 1.78
N THR A 169 0.01 39.04 2.58
CA THR A 169 1.40 39.15 2.12
C THR A 169 1.79 38.08 1.12
N ASP A 170 1.14 36.91 1.16
CA ASP A 170 1.42 35.80 0.24
C ASP A 170 0.55 35.82 -1.02
N PHE A 171 -0.50 36.66 -1.08
CA PHE A 171 -1.50 36.65 -2.15
C PHE A 171 -0.89 36.86 -3.54
N SER A 172 0.04 37.80 -3.70
CA SER A 172 0.63 38.11 -5.00
C SER A 172 1.37 36.90 -5.58
N ARG A 173 2.17 36.22 -4.75
CA ARG A 173 2.93 35.02 -5.16
C ARG A 173 2.01 33.85 -5.48
N ILE A 174 0.98 33.62 -4.67
CA ILE A 174 0.05 32.51 -4.88
C ILE A 174 -0.79 32.73 -6.14
N LYS A 175 -1.26 33.97 -6.39
CA LYS A 175 -1.95 34.32 -7.64
C LYS A 175 -1.09 34.07 -8.87
N GLU A 176 0.20 34.34 -8.78
CA GLU A 176 1.16 34.04 -9.86
C GLU A 176 1.23 32.52 -10.12
N TRP A 177 1.35 31.70 -9.08
CA TRP A 177 1.36 30.23 -9.23
C TRP A 177 0.03 29.67 -9.76
N GLU A 178 -1.10 30.22 -9.30
CA GLU A 178 -2.44 29.87 -9.80
C GLU A 178 -2.58 30.19 -11.29
N ALA A 179 -2.13 31.37 -11.73
CA ALA A 179 -2.21 31.80 -13.13
C ALA A 179 -1.22 31.07 -14.04
N GLY A 180 0.00 30.80 -13.55
CA GLY A 180 1.06 30.13 -14.29
C GLY A 180 0.90 28.61 -14.40
N GLY A 181 -0.11 28.02 -13.75
CA GLY A 181 -0.30 26.56 -13.69
C GLY A 181 0.83 25.81 -12.96
N TRP A 182 1.63 26.53 -12.17
CA TRP A 182 2.75 26.00 -11.40
C TRP A 182 2.25 25.41 -10.08
N TYR A 183 1.53 24.30 -10.18
CA TYR A 183 0.90 23.67 -9.02
C TYR A 183 1.92 23.09 -8.01
N ARG A 184 3.15 22.75 -8.42
CA ARG A 184 4.14 22.07 -7.53
C ARG A 184 4.58 22.91 -6.34
N ASN A 185 5.13 24.11 -6.59
CA ASN A 185 5.58 25.02 -5.53
C ASN A 185 4.40 25.43 -4.64
N LYS A 186 3.25 25.68 -5.26
CA LYS A 186 2.02 25.96 -4.52
C LYS A 186 1.61 24.79 -3.62
N THR A 187 1.65 23.54 -4.08
CA THR A 187 1.30 22.39 -3.23
C THR A 187 2.26 22.24 -2.05
N ILE A 188 3.57 22.47 -2.24
CA ILE A 188 4.53 22.48 -1.12
C ILE A 188 4.22 23.63 -0.15
N PHE A 189 3.96 24.82 -0.67
CA PHE A 189 3.58 25.96 0.15
C PHE A 189 2.30 25.68 0.95
N ASP A 190 1.22 25.24 0.29
CA ASP A 190 -0.06 24.89 0.92
C ASP A 190 0.14 23.86 2.04
N TYR A 191 0.96 22.84 1.77
CA TYR A 191 1.29 21.80 2.73
C TYR A 191 2.00 22.34 3.96
N THR A 192 3.08 23.11 3.76
CA THR A 192 3.86 23.69 4.86
C THR A 192 3.10 24.76 5.63
N TYR A 193 2.28 25.57 4.94
CA TYR A 193 1.43 26.58 5.53
C TYR A 193 0.41 25.96 6.48
N LEU A 194 -0.30 24.92 6.02
CA LEU A 194 -1.26 24.18 6.84
C LEU A 194 -0.58 23.37 7.96
N LEU A 195 0.58 22.75 7.68
CA LEU A 195 1.37 22.05 8.71
C LEU A 195 1.80 23.00 9.83
N ASN A 196 2.21 24.23 9.49
CA ASN A 196 2.58 25.25 10.44
C ASN A 196 1.38 25.77 11.25
N ASP A 197 0.22 25.93 10.62
CA ASP A 197 -1.02 26.32 11.32
C ASP A 197 -1.43 25.25 12.34
N CYS A 198 -1.43 23.98 11.91
CA CYS A 198 -1.67 22.86 12.80
C CYS A 198 -0.64 22.77 13.92
N TYR A 199 0.63 23.06 13.65
CA TYR A 199 1.68 23.11 14.67
C TYR A 199 1.39 24.19 15.73
N ALA A 200 0.85 25.34 15.34
CA ALA A 200 0.53 26.43 16.26
C ALA A 200 -0.57 26.07 17.28
N THR A 201 -1.42 25.08 16.99
CA THR A 201 -2.50 24.63 17.91
C THR A 201 -2.00 24.00 19.22
N GLY A 202 -0.72 23.63 19.29
CA GLY A 202 -0.17 22.88 20.43
C GLY A 202 -0.44 21.37 20.38
N ALA A 203 -1.01 20.84 19.29
CA ALA A 203 -1.33 19.42 19.16
C ALA A 203 -0.11 18.50 19.37
N LYS A 204 -0.32 17.35 20.04
CA LYS A 204 0.71 16.32 20.20
C LYS A 204 1.09 15.68 18.86
N TYR A 205 0.09 15.46 18.01
CA TYR A 205 0.25 14.90 16.67
C TYR A 205 -0.38 15.81 15.62
N ILE A 206 0.21 15.84 14.43
CA ILE A 206 -0.34 16.56 13.27
C ILE A 206 -0.58 15.55 12.15
N ALA A 207 -1.84 15.33 11.80
CA ALA A 207 -2.23 14.53 10.64
C ALA A 207 -2.40 15.44 9.42
N MET A 208 -1.59 15.23 8.38
CA MET A 208 -1.68 15.93 7.10
C MET A 208 -2.27 14.97 6.07
N LEU A 209 -3.46 15.28 5.57
CA LEU A 209 -4.23 14.41 4.68
C LEU A 209 -4.57 15.11 3.36
N GLU A 210 -4.54 14.35 2.26
CA GLU A 210 -5.07 14.80 0.97
C GLU A 210 -6.61 14.77 0.98
N ASP A 211 -7.22 15.66 0.20
CA ASP A 211 -8.68 15.84 0.08
C ASP A 211 -9.41 14.73 -0.68
N ASP A 212 -8.68 13.73 -1.17
CA ASP A 212 -9.21 12.56 -1.89
C ASP A 212 -8.89 11.24 -1.20
N THR A 213 -8.96 11.27 0.13
CA THR A 213 -8.78 10.09 0.99
C THR A 213 -10.07 9.65 1.65
N LEU A 214 -10.14 8.36 1.99
CA LEU A 214 -11.27 7.73 2.66
C LEU A 214 -10.77 6.95 3.87
N ALA A 215 -11.24 7.32 5.07
CA ALA A 215 -10.84 6.66 6.29
C ALA A 215 -11.69 5.42 6.60
N VAL A 216 -11.03 4.40 7.17
CA VAL A 216 -11.74 3.24 7.74
C VAL A 216 -12.61 3.66 8.92
N GLU A 217 -13.64 2.89 9.19
CA GLU A 217 -14.41 2.98 10.42
C GLU A 217 -13.49 2.82 11.64
N GLY A 218 -13.60 3.73 12.61
CA GLY A 218 -12.76 3.74 13.81
C GLY A 218 -11.27 3.98 13.55
N TRP A 219 -10.91 4.73 12.50
CA TRP A 219 -9.51 5.01 12.15
C TRP A 219 -8.75 5.70 13.30
N TYR A 220 -9.40 6.63 14.02
CA TYR A 220 -8.76 7.50 15.01
C TYR A 220 -8.16 6.73 16.20
N PRO A 221 -8.91 5.90 16.95
CA PRO A 221 -8.32 5.11 18.04
C PRO A 221 -7.26 4.12 17.54
N ARG A 222 -7.42 3.55 16.34
CA ARG A 222 -6.43 2.66 15.69
C ARG A 222 -5.14 3.41 15.36
N ALA A 223 -5.23 4.66 14.91
CA ALA A 223 -4.08 5.50 14.64
C ALA A 223 -3.34 5.86 15.94
N LEU A 224 -4.06 6.24 17.00
CA LEU A 224 -3.46 6.52 18.31
C LEU A 224 -2.78 5.29 18.94
N GLU A 225 -3.36 4.10 18.78
CA GLU A 225 -2.71 2.85 19.18
C GLU A 225 -1.42 2.60 18.38
N ALA A 226 -1.46 2.77 17.07
CA ALA A 226 -0.29 2.62 16.22
C ALA A 226 0.82 3.62 16.59
N LEU A 227 0.48 4.87 16.89
CA LEU A 227 1.43 5.89 17.35
C LEU A 227 2.09 5.50 18.69
N ARG A 228 1.32 5.00 19.66
CA ARG A 228 1.88 4.47 20.92
C ARG A 228 2.87 3.34 20.68
N ASN A 229 2.57 2.44 19.73
CA ASN A 229 3.48 1.37 19.34
C ASN A 229 4.76 1.90 18.67
N VAL A 230 4.67 2.95 17.86
CA VAL A 230 5.83 3.65 17.29
C VAL A 230 6.67 4.28 18.39
N GLU A 231 6.08 5.05 19.31
CA GLU A 231 6.77 5.66 20.46
C GLU A 231 7.50 4.60 21.29
N ALA A 232 6.84 3.48 21.60
CA ALA A 232 7.46 2.38 22.35
C ALA A 232 8.65 1.73 21.63
N LYS A 233 8.59 1.61 20.29
CA LYS A 233 9.72 1.13 19.47
C LYS A 233 10.85 2.16 19.43
N MET A 234 10.53 3.45 19.35
CA MET A 234 11.49 4.54 19.29
C MET A 234 12.21 4.78 20.62
N ALA A 235 11.54 4.55 21.75
CA ALA A 235 12.17 4.61 23.09
C ALA A 235 13.37 3.65 23.23
N ARG A 236 13.42 2.58 22.43
CA ARG A 236 14.53 1.61 22.39
C ARG A 236 15.64 2.00 21.42
N ARG A 237 15.45 3.04 20.59
CA ARG A 237 16.37 3.49 19.53
C ARG A 237 16.98 4.86 19.88
N ILE A 238 17.87 4.86 20.87
CA ILE A 238 18.52 6.08 21.38
C ILE A 238 19.17 6.88 20.23
N GLY A 239 18.91 8.18 20.19
CA GLY A 239 19.48 9.10 19.19
C GLY A 239 18.86 9.02 17.79
N LYS A 240 17.87 8.16 17.56
CA LYS A 240 17.13 8.11 16.29
C LYS A 240 15.85 8.94 16.39
N LYS A 241 15.53 9.67 15.33
CA LYS A 241 14.26 10.38 15.15
C LYS A 241 13.40 9.65 14.13
N TRP A 242 12.09 9.88 14.18
CA TRP A 242 11.15 9.46 13.16
C TRP A 242 10.33 10.66 12.70
N VAL A 243 9.92 10.65 11.44
CA VAL A 243 9.29 11.82 10.80
C VAL A 243 7.78 11.70 10.72
N PHE A 244 7.26 10.55 10.34
CA PHE A 244 5.82 10.36 10.27
C PHE A 244 5.46 8.87 10.35
N MET A 245 4.17 8.63 10.57
CA MET A 245 3.52 7.36 10.33
C MET A 245 2.54 7.51 9.15
N ARG A 246 2.73 6.70 8.11
CA ARG A 246 1.82 6.64 6.97
C ARG A 246 0.54 5.91 7.34
N LEU A 247 -0.58 6.50 6.93
CA LEU A 247 -1.91 5.89 7.01
C LEU A 247 -2.32 5.21 5.70
N PHE A 248 -1.64 5.55 4.60
CA PHE A 248 -1.80 4.94 3.28
C PHE A 248 -0.42 4.59 2.70
N TYR A 249 -0.37 3.52 1.92
CA TYR A 249 0.76 3.21 1.05
C TYR A 249 0.23 2.39 -0.13
N ALA A 250 0.81 2.63 -1.31
CA ALA A 250 0.49 1.88 -2.50
C ALA A 250 1.15 0.49 -2.43
N GLU A 251 0.36 -0.56 -2.62
CA GLU A 251 0.82 -1.95 -2.45
C GLU A 251 1.65 -2.46 -3.63
N ASP A 252 1.51 -1.84 -4.80
CA ASP A 252 2.27 -2.13 -6.02
C ASP A 252 3.78 -1.93 -5.85
N LEU A 253 4.19 -0.99 -4.99
CA LEU A 253 5.60 -0.72 -4.69
C LEU A 253 6.25 -1.79 -3.79
N PHE A 254 5.47 -2.70 -3.20
CA PHE A 254 5.98 -3.76 -2.33
C PHE A 254 6.35 -5.04 -3.09
N GLY A 255 6.53 -5.00 -4.41
CA GLY A 255 6.90 -6.18 -5.19
C GLY A 255 8.28 -6.81 -4.87
N TRP A 256 8.65 -7.79 -5.69
CA TRP A 256 10.01 -8.34 -5.72
C TRP A 256 10.96 -7.30 -6.31
N ASN A 257 11.57 -6.51 -5.42
CA ASN A 257 12.36 -5.35 -5.77
C ASN A 257 13.74 -5.76 -6.34
N SER A 258 14.11 -5.22 -7.50
CA SER A 258 15.31 -5.63 -8.24
C SER A 258 16.60 -5.46 -7.46
N GLU A 259 16.64 -4.48 -6.55
CA GLU A 259 17.76 -4.16 -5.66
C GLU A 259 18.10 -5.32 -4.72
N ASN A 260 17.16 -6.22 -4.47
CA ASN A 260 17.30 -7.37 -3.58
C ASN A 260 17.51 -8.70 -4.32
N TRP A 261 17.76 -8.67 -5.64
CA TRP A 261 17.98 -9.88 -6.45
C TRP A 261 19.04 -10.84 -5.88
N PRO A 262 20.17 -10.40 -5.27
CA PRO A 262 21.17 -11.33 -4.74
C PRO A 262 20.60 -12.16 -3.58
N THR A 263 19.79 -11.52 -2.73
CA THR A 263 19.10 -12.18 -1.61
C THR A 263 18.09 -13.21 -2.11
N TYR A 264 17.31 -12.84 -3.13
CA TYR A 264 16.33 -13.75 -3.74
C TYR A 264 16.99 -14.97 -4.38
N LEU A 265 18.09 -14.76 -5.11
CA LEU A 265 18.85 -15.83 -5.74
C LEU A 265 19.49 -16.74 -4.68
N PHE A 266 20.09 -16.16 -3.63
CA PHE A 266 20.69 -16.90 -2.53
C PHE A 266 19.66 -17.85 -1.88
N TRP A 267 18.49 -17.33 -1.48
CA TRP A 267 17.47 -18.16 -0.84
C TRP A 267 16.85 -19.19 -1.80
N SER A 268 16.72 -18.86 -3.09
CA SER A 268 16.30 -19.81 -4.11
C SER A 268 17.30 -20.98 -4.23
N PHE A 269 18.60 -20.68 -4.23
CA PHE A 269 19.65 -21.69 -4.28
C PHE A 269 19.71 -22.53 -3.00
N VAL A 270 19.56 -21.91 -1.82
CA VAL A 270 19.49 -22.63 -0.54
C VAL A 270 18.31 -23.59 -0.53
N THR A 271 17.11 -23.15 -0.93
CA THR A 271 15.92 -24.00 -1.04
C THR A 271 16.16 -25.15 -2.01
N TRP A 272 16.75 -24.87 -3.18
CA TRP A 272 17.11 -25.89 -4.17
C TRP A 272 18.11 -26.91 -3.64
N ALA A 273 19.16 -26.47 -2.94
CA ALA A 273 20.20 -27.33 -2.39
C ALA A 273 19.66 -28.21 -1.26
N ILE A 274 18.84 -27.65 -0.36
CA ILE A 274 18.21 -28.39 0.75
C ILE A 274 17.23 -29.44 0.21
N THR A 275 16.35 -29.08 -0.73
CA THR A 275 15.40 -30.04 -1.31
C THR A 275 16.10 -31.13 -2.11
N SER A 276 17.06 -30.78 -2.96
CA SER A 276 17.86 -31.76 -3.72
C SER A 276 18.66 -32.67 -2.80
N GLY A 277 19.32 -32.11 -1.78
CA GLY A 277 20.07 -32.86 -0.77
C GLY A 277 19.20 -33.81 0.05
N SER A 278 17.99 -33.37 0.41
CA SER A 278 17.00 -34.20 1.13
C SER A 278 16.53 -35.37 0.28
N LEU A 279 16.32 -35.18 -1.02
CA LEU A 279 15.99 -36.25 -1.97
C LEU A 279 17.13 -37.25 -2.12
N ILE A 280 18.38 -36.78 -2.22
CA ILE A 280 19.58 -37.65 -2.26
C ILE A 280 19.68 -38.46 -0.96
N PHE A 281 19.50 -37.81 0.19
CA PHE A 281 19.53 -38.48 1.48
C PHE A 281 18.43 -39.54 1.61
N ALA A 282 17.19 -39.21 1.24
CA ALA A 282 16.07 -40.13 1.27
C ALA A 282 16.29 -41.34 0.33
N ARG A 283 16.82 -41.08 -0.88
CA ARG A 283 17.25 -42.12 -1.82
C ARG A 283 18.31 -43.03 -1.21
N ASN A 284 19.29 -42.49 -0.49
CA ASN A 284 20.37 -43.28 0.10
C ASN A 284 19.89 -44.12 1.31
N ARG A 285 18.79 -43.74 1.96
CA ARG A 285 18.23 -44.46 3.11
C ARG A 285 17.21 -45.55 2.74
N SER A 286 16.53 -45.43 1.61
CA SER A 286 15.44 -46.36 1.24
C SER A 286 15.66 -47.00 -0.13
N ARG A 287 15.82 -48.33 -0.15
CA ARG A 287 15.91 -49.13 -1.38
C ARG A 287 14.67 -48.99 -2.27
N SER A 288 13.48 -48.80 -1.67
CA SER A 288 12.24 -48.58 -2.41
C SER A 288 12.28 -47.25 -3.18
N LEU A 289 12.82 -46.19 -2.55
CA LEU A 289 12.96 -44.88 -3.19
C LEU A 289 14.05 -44.84 -4.26
N GLN A 290 15.07 -45.71 -4.19
CA GLN A 290 16.12 -45.78 -5.23
C GLN A 290 15.57 -46.12 -6.61
N ASN A 291 14.53 -46.95 -6.67
CA ASN A 291 13.89 -47.33 -7.93
C ASN A 291 13.05 -46.19 -8.53
N PHE A 292 12.48 -45.32 -7.68
CA PHE A 292 11.65 -44.19 -8.11
C PHE A 292 12.48 -42.92 -8.40
N LEU A 293 13.45 -42.63 -7.53
CA LEU A 293 14.41 -41.51 -7.62
C LEU A 293 15.66 -41.92 -8.43
N SER A 294 15.45 -42.35 -9.67
CA SER A 294 16.53 -42.57 -10.64
C SER A 294 17.34 -41.28 -10.89
N ASN A 295 18.53 -41.38 -11.50
CA ASN A 295 19.32 -40.19 -11.85
C ASN A 295 18.53 -39.25 -12.80
N GLU A 296 17.78 -39.80 -13.74
CA GLU A 296 16.89 -39.04 -14.63
C GLU A 296 15.77 -38.34 -13.84
N SER A 297 15.15 -39.04 -12.88
CA SER A 297 14.13 -38.46 -11.99
C SER A 297 14.71 -37.32 -11.15
N MET A 298 15.93 -37.49 -10.61
CA MET A 298 16.62 -36.47 -9.82
C MET A 298 16.94 -35.23 -10.66
N LEU A 299 17.43 -35.42 -11.89
CA LEU A 299 17.67 -34.33 -12.83
C LEU A 299 16.37 -33.61 -13.21
N ALA A 300 15.28 -34.34 -13.44
CA ALA A 300 13.97 -33.75 -13.73
C ALA A 300 13.44 -32.92 -12.55
N ILE A 301 13.50 -33.46 -11.33
CA ILE A 301 13.02 -32.73 -10.14
C ILE A 301 13.89 -31.50 -9.87
N SER A 302 15.22 -31.68 -9.88
CA SER A 302 16.18 -30.63 -9.53
C SER A 302 16.33 -29.56 -10.61
N GLY A 303 16.27 -29.94 -11.88
CA GLY A 303 16.46 -29.05 -13.03
C GLY A 303 15.18 -28.45 -13.60
N LEU A 304 14.00 -29.02 -13.31
CA LEU A 304 12.73 -28.52 -13.83
C LEU A 304 11.70 -28.26 -12.73
N CYS A 305 11.35 -29.26 -11.91
CA CYS A 305 10.23 -29.10 -10.95
C CYS A 305 10.52 -28.05 -9.88
N ILE A 306 11.71 -28.09 -9.25
CA ILE A 306 12.09 -27.11 -8.22
C ILE A 306 12.19 -25.70 -8.81
N PRO A 307 12.93 -25.45 -9.92
CA PRO A 307 12.93 -24.13 -10.56
C PRO A 307 11.55 -23.63 -10.97
N ALA A 308 10.66 -24.49 -11.46
CA ALA A 308 9.28 -24.12 -11.80
C ALA A 308 8.47 -23.69 -10.56
N LEU A 309 8.60 -24.38 -9.42
CA LEU A 309 7.96 -23.97 -8.17
C LEU A 309 8.53 -22.67 -7.62
N VAL A 310 9.85 -22.46 -7.74
CA VAL A 310 10.48 -21.17 -7.39
C VAL A 310 9.95 -20.06 -8.30
N ALA A 311 9.85 -20.29 -9.60
CA ALA A 311 9.27 -19.33 -10.53
C ALA A 311 7.81 -19.00 -10.17
N LEU A 312 7.02 -20.01 -9.82
CA LEU A 312 5.63 -19.83 -9.38
C LEU A 312 5.57 -19.04 -8.06
N PHE A 313 6.46 -19.28 -7.10
CA PHE A 313 6.55 -18.51 -5.86
C PHE A 313 6.72 -17.01 -6.12
N PHE A 314 7.62 -16.63 -7.05
CA PHE A 314 7.77 -15.23 -7.44
C PHE A 314 6.56 -14.71 -8.22
N ALA A 315 6.03 -15.52 -9.15
CA ALA A 315 4.86 -15.17 -9.96
C ALA A 315 3.59 -14.99 -9.11
N SER A 316 3.48 -15.64 -7.96
CA SER A 316 2.35 -15.50 -7.04
C SER A 316 2.25 -14.13 -6.37
N GLY A 317 3.30 -13.31 -6.44
CA GLY A 317 3.33 -11.97 -5.86
C GLY A 317 3.84 -11.91 -4.43
N ARG A 318 4.57 -10.84 -4.12
CA ARG A 318 5.20 -10.59 -2.81
C ARG A 318 4.14 -10.41 -1.74
N ASN A 319 3.08 -9.64 -2.00
CA ASN A 319 2.11 -9.28 -0.96
C ASN A 319 1.24 -10.48 -0.54
N SER A 320 0.95 -11.40 -1.46
CA SER A 320 0.21 -12.64 -1.17
C SER A 320 1.05 -13.65 -0.41
N ILE A 321 2.32 -13.81 -0.80
CA ILE A 321 3.23 -14.79 -0.21
C ILE A 321 3.80 -14.30 1.12
N TRP A 322 4.09 -13.00 1.22
CA TRP A 322 4.73 -12.37 2.37
C TRP A 322 4.05 -11.04 2.74
N PRO A 323 2.79 -11.09 3.19
CA PRO A 323 2.04 -9.90 3.55
C PRO A 323 2.68 -9.20 4.76
N LEU A 324 2.52 -7.88 4.83
CA LEU A 324 2.83 -7.12 6.03
C LEU A 324 1.88 -7.57 7.15
N ALA A 325 2.47 -8.07 8.24
CA ALA A 325 1.68 -8.45 9.42
C ALA A 325 0.91 -7.23 9.97
N PRO A 326 -0.24 -7.40 10.63
CA PRO A 326 -0.91 -6.28 11.28
C PRO A 326 0.00 -5.56 12.30
N GLY A 327 0.02 -4.23 12.29
CA GLY A 327 0.80 -3.41 13.21
C GLY A 327 1.55 -2.27 12.52
N VAL A 328 2.63 -1.80 13.17
CA VAL A 328 3.47 -0.70 12.66
C VAL A 328 4.80 -1.23 12.12
N HIS A 329 5.13 -0.82 10.91
CA HIS A 329 6.32 -1.26 10.17
C HIS A 329 7.18 -0.07 9.78
N GLU A 330 8.49 -0.28 9.85
CA GLU A 330 9.45 0.68 9.29
C GLU A 330 9.37 0.61 7.77
N MET A 331 9.27 1.76 7.12
CA MET A 331 9.03 1.89 5.68
C MET A 331 9.84 3.08 5.15
N ASN A 332 11.16 3.00 5.30
CA ASN A 332 12.09 4.02 4.78
C ASN A 332 12.30 3.90 3.26
N LYS A 333 11.91 2.78 2.65
CA LYS A 333 12.04 2.50 1.22
C LYS A 333 10.73 1.92 0.70
N ASN A 334 10.51 2.11 -0.60
CA ASN A 334 9.40 1.50 -1.35
C ASN A 334 8.02 1.85 -0.78
N GLY A 335 7.95 2.92 0.02
CA GLY A 335 6.70 3.56 0.38
C GLY A 335 6.46 4.73 -0.57
N CYS A 336 5.24 4.89 -1.04
CA CYS A 336 4.84 6.12 -1.69
C CYS A 336 3.64 6.75 -1.01
N CYS A 337 3.68 8.07 -1.21
CA CYS A 337 2.60 8.98 -1.44
C CYS A 337 2.08 9.66 -0.17
N SER A 338 1.66 10.91 -0.34
CA SER A 338 1.35 11.88 0.72
C SER A 338 -0.11 11.90 1.16
N GLN A 339 -0.89 10.86 0.82
CA GLN A 339 -2.34 10.81 1.10
C GLN A 339 -2.65 10.99 2.58
N GLY A 340 -1.82 10.45 3.47
CA GLY A 340 -1.99 10.68 4.89
C GLY A 340 -0.77 10.35 5.72
N TYR A 341 -0.23 11.39 6.36
CA TYR A 341 0.87 11.28 7.32
C TYR A 341 0.43 11.79 8.68
N ILE A 342 0.86 11.10 9.74
CA ILE A 342 0.81 11.65 11.09
C ILE A 342 2.23 11.94 11.57
N TYR A 343 2.51 13.22 11.81
CA TYR A 343 3.75 13.73 12.37
C TYR A 343 3.66 13.81 13.89
N PRO A 344 4.71 13.39 14.62
CA PRO A 344 4.88 13.78 16.00
C PRO A 344 5.30 15.26 16.06
N ARG A 345 4.79 16.01 17.04
CA ARG A 345 5.02 17.46 17.14
C ARG A 345 6.50 17.85 17.04
N GLU A 346 7.39 17.10 17.68
CA GLU A 346 8.82 17.43 17.79
C GLU A 346 9.58 17.47 16.46
N ILE A 347 9.07 16.84 15.40
CA ILE A 347 9.74 16.82 14.10
C ILE A 347 9.26 17.93 13.16
N VAL A 348 8.13 18.56 13.46
CA VAL A 348 7.50 19.52 12.53
C VAL A 348 8.36 20.75 12.31
N ALA A 349 8.85 21.39 13.36
CA ALA A 349 9.74 22.56 13.22
C ALA A 349 11.04 22.22 12.45
N PRO A 350 11.79 21.16 12.81
CA PRO A 350 12.94 20.72 12.02
C PRO A 350 12.66 20.41 10.54
N LEU A 351 11.48 19.88 10.24
CA LEU A 351 11.04 19.58 8.87
C LEU A 351 10.75 20.88 8.10
N LEU A 352 10.02 21.82 8.72
CA LEU A 352 9.71 23.12 8.12
C LEU A 352 10.99 23.93 7.83
N GLU A 353 11.97 23.93 8.74
CA GLU A 353 13.27 24.59 8.56
C GLU A 353 14.07 24.07 7.36
N ARG A 354 13.86 22.80 6.97
CA ARG A 354 14.56 22.13 5.86
C ARG A 354 13.76 22.11 4.57
N THR A 355 12.54 22.62 4.61
CA THR A 355 11.68 22.66 3.42
C THR A 355 12.20 23.71 2.45
N ASP A 356 12.36 23.31 1.19
CA ASP A 356 12.71 24.21 0.09
C ASP A 356 11.51 24.35 -0.85
N LEU A 357 11.01 25.59 -0.98
CA LEU A 357 9.87 25.94 -1.82
C LEU A 357 10.25 26.07 -3.30
N VAL A 358 11.54 26.22 -3.62
CA VAL A 358 12.03 26.47 -4.99
C VAL A 358 12.61 25.18 -5.54
N THR A 359 11.77 24.15 -5.65
CA THR A 359 12.21 22.84 -6.10
C THR A 359 11.21 22.23 -7.07
N ASP A 360 11.67 21.43 -8.02
CA ASP A 360 10.79 20.73 -8.99
C ASP A 360 10.02 19.54 -8.38
N TRP A 361 10.00 19.40 -7.05
CA TRP A 361 9.56 18.20 -6.35
C TRP A 361 8.07 18.26 -5.99
N LEU A 362 7.50 17.11 -5.63
CA LEU A 362 6.20 16.99 -4.98
C LEU A 362 6.42 16.87 -3.46
N VAL A 363 5.36 17.12 -2.68
CA VAL A 363 5.41 17.09 -1.21
C VAL A 363 5.99 15.79 -0.66
N ASP A 364 5.49 14.65 -1.14
CA ASP A 364 5.99 13.33 -0.74
C ASP A 364 7.48 13.21 -0.99
N MET A 365 7.93 13.50 -2.21
CA MET A 365 9.35 13.40 -2.56
C MET A 365 10.24 14.37 -1.76
N MET A 366 9.73 15.57 -1.46
CA MET A 366 10.43 16.54 -0.61
C MET A 366 10.63 15.98 0.81
N VAL A 367 9.54 15.50 1.44
CA VAL A 367 9.63 14.94 2.80
C VAL A 367 10.53 13.72 2.80
N GLU A 368 10.41 12.80 1.83
CA GLU A 368 11.31 11.65 1.67
C GLU A 368 12.77 12.12 1.56
N LYS A 369 13.10 13.06 0.68
CA LYS A 369 14.48 13.52 0.52
C LYS A 369 15.06 14.11 1.82
N ILE A 370 14.31 14.94 2.53
CA ILE A 370 14.73 15.52 3.81
C ILE A 370 14.98 14.41 4.82
N SER A 371 14.08 13.43 4.92
CA SER A 371 14.23 12.37 5.91
C SER A 371 15.34 11.37 5.58
N ASP A 372 15.74 11.21 4.32
CA ASP A 372 16.91 10.41 3.94
C ASP A 372 18.22 11.12 4.28
N GLN A 373 18.28 12.44 4.04
CA GLN A 373 19.43 13.27 4.40
C GLN A 373 19.67 13.29 5.91
N GLU A 374 18.59 13.36 6.70
CA GLU A 374 18.66 13.42 8.16
C GLU A 374 18.64 12.04 8.84
N GLY A 375 18.45 10.96 8.07
CA GLY A 375 18.33 9.60 8.59
C GLY A 375 17.12 9.41 9.51
N TRP A 376 16.02 10.12 9.27
CA TRP A 376 14.78 10.00 10.04
C TRP A 376 13.98 8.77 9.59
N ILE A 377 13.51 8.02 10.58
CA ILE A 377 12.75 6.78 10.35
C ILE A 377 11.32 7.13 9.91
N ARG A 378 10.78 6.36 8.97
CA ARG A 378 9.40 6.46 8.51
C ARG A 378 8.66 5.21 8.90
N TRP A 379 7.49 5.38 9.50
CA TRP A 379 6.62 4.28 9.88
C TRP A 379 5.43 4.20 8.96
N ALA A 380 4.79 3.05 8.90
CA ALA A 380 3.49 2.87 8.29
C ALA A 380 2.65 1.92 9.14
N ARG A 381 1.35 2.16 9.17
CA ARG A 381 0.40 1.24 9.78
C ARG A 381 -0.07 0.25 8.71
N ALA A 382 0.07 -1.06 8.97
CA ALA A 382 -0.55 -2.14 8.20
C ALA A 382 -1.70 -2.82 9.00
N PRO A 383 -2.86 -3.14 8.38
CA PRO A 383 -3.32 -2.67 7.05
C PRO A 383 -3.37 -1.14 6.93
N ALA A 384 -3.61 -0.55 5.75
CA ALA A 384 -3.76 0.91 5.67
C ALA A 384 -5.00 1.39 6.46
N LEU A 385 -4.98 2.62 6.99
CA LEU A 385 -6.14 3.24 7.64
C LEU A 385 -6.87 4.24 6.72
N LEU A 386 -6.24 4.61 5.61
CA LEU A 386 -6.83 5.43 4.55
C LEU A 386 -6.76 4.68 3.22
N GLN A 387 -7.66 5.03 2.31
CA GLN A 387 -7.68 4.65 0.90
C GLN A 387 -7.74 5.91 0.05
N HIS A 388 -7.04 5.91 -1.08
CA HIS A 388 -7.18 6.97 -2.09
C HIS A 388 -8.42 6.71 -2.94
N ILE A 389 -9.25 7.73 -3.11
CA ILE A 389 -10.50 7.66 -3.89
C ILE A 389 -10.51 8.61 -5.10
N GLY A 390 -9.43 9.39 -5.27
CA GLY A 390 -9.29 10.33 -6.36
C GLY A 390 -9.07 9.62 -7.70
N THR A 391 -9.92 9.87 -8.68
CA THR A 391 -9.70 9.36 -10.05
C THR A 391 -9.07 10.40 -10.97
N THR A 392 -8.91 11.64 -10.49
CA THR A 392 -8.28 12.76 -11.21
C THR A 392 -7.29 13.45 -10.29
N SER A 393 -6.12 13.82 -10.80
CA SER A 393 -5.05 14.41 -9.99
C SER A 393 -5.24 15.92 -9.83
N SER A 394 -5.07 16.43 -8.61
CA SER A 394 -4.96 17.87 -8.35
C SER A 394 -3.58 18.46 -8.71
N LYS A 395 -2.61 17.61 -9.08
CA LYS A 395 -1.19 17.98 -9.31
C LYS A 395 -0.88 18.40 -10.77
N GLY A 396 -1.90 18.50 -11.64
CA GLY A 396 -1.78 19.01 -13.02
C GLY A 396 -1.81 17.93 -14.12
N TYR A 397 -1.71 18.36 -15.39
CA TYR A 397 -1.81 17.50 -16.58
C TYR A 397 -0.71 16.42 -16.60
N GLY A 398 -1.10 15.16 -16.85
CA GLY A 398 -0.20 14.01 -16.99
C GLY A 398 -0.20 13.02 -15.83
N PHE A 399 -0.83 13.36 -14.68
CA PHE A 399 -0.93 12.47 -13.52
C PHE A 399 -2.28 11.74 -13.39
N ASP A 400 -3.26 12.05 -14.25
CA ASP A 400 -4.62 11.50 -14.19
C ASP A 400 -4.66 9.98 -14.41
N ASN A 401 -3.84 9.47 -15.33
CA ASN A 401 -3.76 8.03 -15.58
C ASN A 401 -3.21 7.25 -14.37
N THR A 402 -2.37 7.87 -13.54
CA THR A 402 -1.79 7.25 -12.33
C THR A 402 -2.66 7.42 -11.08
N ALA A 403 -3.48 8.47 -11.00
CA ALA A 403 -4.28 8.75 -9.81
C ALA A 403 -5.25 7.60 -9.49
N GLY A 404 -5.91 7.04 -10.50
CA GLY A 404 -6.83 5.91 -10.32
C GLY A 404 -6.16 4.58 -9.95
N HIS A 405 -4.82 4.49 -10.00
CA HIS A 405 -4.07 3.27 -9.69
C HIS A 405 -3.43 3.27 -8.30
N LEU A 406 -3.41 4.43 -7.62
CA LEU A 406 -2.97 4.53 -6.23
C LEU A 406 -3.99 3.83 -5.34
N TRP A 407 -3.70 2.58 -4.96
CA TRP A 407 -4.67 1.72 -4.29
C TRP A 407 -4.04 0.85 -3.23
N ASN A 408 -4.74 0.67 -2.12
CA ASN A 408 -4.36 -0.28 -1.07
C ASN A 408 -5.36 -1.44 -1.09
N PHE A 409 -4.98 -2.56 -1.70
CA PHE A 409 -5.89 -3.69 -1.87
C PHE A 409 -6.29 -4.31 -0.52
N GLY A 410 -5.42 -4.24 0.48
CA GLY A 410 -5.73 -4.63 1.85
C GLY A 410 -6.84 -3.79 2.51
N PHE A 411 -7.07 -2.55 2.07
CA PHE A 411 -8.17 -1.71 2.58
C PHE A 411 -9.54 -2.28 2.19
N GLU A 412 -9.67 -2.92 1.03
CA GLU A 412 -10.94 -3.53 0.62
C GLU A 412 -11.31 -4.78 1.42
N LEU A 413 -10.36 -5.31 2.20
CA LEU A 413 -10.55 -6.50 3.03
C LEU A 413 -11.02 -6.19 4.47
N TYR A 414 -11.21 -4.91 4.81
CA TYR A 414 -11.82 -4.58 6.11
C TYR A 414 -13.24 -5.13 6.20
N GLN A 415 -13.53 -5.73 7.35
CA GLN A 415 -14.89 -6.09 7.72
C GLN A 415 -15.50 -4.95 8.54
N LYS A 416 -16.78 -4.67 8.31
CA LYS A 416 -17.54 -3.73 9.14
C LYS A 416 -17.52 -4.18 10.59
N SER A 417 -17.38 -3.24 11.52
CA SER A 417 -17.74 -3.55 12.90
C SER A 417 -19.25 -3.73 12.94
N HIS A 418 -19.73 -4.94 13.20
CA HIS A 418 -21.13 -5.15 13.58
C HIS A 418 -21.46 -4.54 14.95
N LEU A 419 -20.49 -3.89 15.60
CA LEU A 419 -20.62 -3.23 16.90
C LEU A 419 -21.16 -1.81 16.73
N GLY A 420 -22.46 -1.73 16.44
CA GLY A 420 -23.16 -0.46 16.27
C GLY A 420 -24.66 -0.54 16.54
N ARG A 421 -25.11 -1.37 17.50
CA ARG A 421 -26.48 -1.33 18.08
C ARG A 421 -26.54 -1.80 19.55
N SER A 422 -25.51 -1.56 20.36
CA SER A 422 -25.53 -1.91 21.79
C SER A 422 -25.10 -0.79 22.73
N HIS A 423 -25.19 0.46 22.29
CA HIS A 423 -25.13 1.63 23.16
C HIS A 423 -26.33 2.54 22.86
N GLN A 424 -27.49 2.11 23.33
CA GLN A 424 -28.56 3.01 23.78
C GLN A 424 -28.44 3.15 25.29
#